data_AF-A0A0A7CPR9-F1
#
_entry.id   AF-A0A0A7CPR9-F1
#
_cell.length_a   1.000
_cell.length_b   1.000
_cell.length_c   1.000
_cell.angle_alpha   90.00
_cell.angle_beta   90.00
_cell.angle_gamma   90.00
#
_symmetry.space_group_name_H-M   'P 1'
#
loop_
_entity.id
_entity.type
_entity.pdbx_description
1 polymer ?
#
loop_
_entity_poly.entity_id
_entity_poly.type
_entity_poly.pdbx_seq_one_letter_code
_entity_poly.pdbx_strand_id
1 'polypeptide(L)'
;MGIIKLLALLVAVTAEGAIISGLCNDQESATPIVRGDPTYVCININDKYRAVFTPTVDSYVQLRMYKSYDDLRIQNVSEPAYLTLSSMTSRTPYKLYTDLTGRAFPTLTAIISVAKGVIQGISWDDGCYLCDSKSCLPNLYAAPRIALVNSAFGSGNTCYMNRTACMSTDNACDIGIYVGWTGTDYNGNYLSSAGMRISQFQAFSVSSYVSDLKSKLSTLLPRF
;
A
#
# COMPACT_ATOMS: atom_id res chain seq x y z
N MET A 1 -10.67 19.81 -69.75
CA MET A 1 -11.16 19.04 -68.59
C MET A 1 -9.99 18.82 -67.64
N GLY A 2 -9.78 19.74 -66.69
CA GLY A 2 -8.67 19.68 -65.73
C GLY A 2 -9.18 19.12 -64.40
N ILE A 3 -8.58 18.01 -63.95
CA ILE A 3 -8.95 17.34 -62.70
C ILE A 3 -8.24 18.03 -61.55
N ILE A 4 -8.98 18.73 -60.70
CA ILE A 4 -8.51 19.30 -59.43
C ILE A 4 -8.35 18.13 -58.44
N LYS A 5 -7.12 17.79 -58.06
CA LYS A 5 -6.84 16.84 -56.99
C LYS A 5 -6.97 17.56 -55.64
N LEU A 6 -8.01 17.22 -54.88
CA LEU A 6 -8.19 17.62 -53.50
C LEU A 6 -7.21 16.82 -52.62
N LEU A 7 -6.18 17.47 -52.07
CA LEU A 7 -5.31 16.85 -51.07
C LEU A 7 -6.01 16.92 -49.70
N ALA A 8 -6.46 15.77 -49.18
CA ALA A 8 -6.94 15.67 -47.81
C ALA A 8 -5.73 15.66 -46.85
N LEU A 9 -5.61 16.72 -46.05
CA LEU A 9 -4.61 16.82 -44.99
C LEU A 9 -5.09 15.99 -43.79
N LEU A 10 -4.56 14.77 -43.63
CA LEU A 10 -4.75 14.03 -42.38
C LEU A 10 -3.88 14.67 -41.29
N VAL A 11 -4.51 15.36 -40.36
CA VAL A 11 -3.87 15.77 -39.10
C VAL A 11 -3.84 14.53 -38.20
N ALA A 12 -2.68 13.88 -38.12
CA ALA A 12 -2.43 12.87 -37.11
C ALA A 12 -2.32 13.59 -35.76
N VAL A 13 -3.37 13.51 -34.93
CA VAL A 13 -3.26 13.84 -33.51
C VAL A 13 -2.45 12.73 -32.87
N THR A 14 -1.16 12.95 -32.69
CA THR A 14 -0.34 12.10 -31.84
C THR A 14 -0.73 12.43 -30.41
N ALA A 15 -1.49 11.55 -29.77
CA ALA A 15 -1.61 11.55 -28.32
C ALA A 15 -0.22 11.24 -27.77
N GLU A 16 0.51 12.27 -27.35
CA GLU A 16 1.70 12.12 -26.55
C GLU A 16 1.27 11.46 -25.24
N GLY A 17 1.57 10.17 -25.10
CA GLY A 17 1.43 9.48 -23.83
C GLY A 17 2.25 10.25 -22.82
N ALA A 18 1.59 10.97 -21.91
CA ALA A 18 2.26 11.68 -20.84
C ALA A 18 3.14 10.67 -20.10
N ILE A 19 4.43 10.97 -20.00
CA ILE A 19 5.33 10.24 -19.12
C ILE A 19 4.82 10.50 -17.71
N ILE A 20 4.11 9.52 -17.16
CA ILE A 20 3.52 9.57 -15.83
C ILE A 20 4.63 9.39 -14.77
N SER A 21 5.55 10.34 -14.66
CA SER A 21 6.60 10.33 -13.64
C SER A 21 6.15 10.97 -12.31
N GLY A 22 4.93 11.55 -12.25
CA GLY A 22 4.47 12.38 -11.13
C GLY A 22 3.46 11.78 -10.13
N LEU A 23 2.52 10.91 -10.53
CA LEU A 23 1.26 10.66 -9.77
C LEU A 23 1.35 10.37 -8.26
N CYS A 24 2.46 9.83 -7.76
CA CYS A 24 2.66 9.57 -6.33
C CYS A 24 4.00 10.10 -5.82
N ASN A 25 4.52 11.13 -6.50
CA ASN A 25 5.75 11.85 -6.21
C ASN A 25 5.70 13.28 -6.80
N ASP A 26 4.52 13.90 -6.84
CA ASP A 26 4.31 15.25 -7.39
C ASP A 26 4.97 16.27 -6.47
N GLN A 27 6.18 16.70 -6.81
CA GLN A 27 6.92 17.68 -6.01
C GLN A 27 6.46 19.13 -6.23
N GLU A 28 5.66 19.41 -7.27
CA GLU A 28 5.45 20.80 -7.74
C GLU A 28 4.04 21.39 -7.56
N SER A 29 3.01 20.64 -7.18
CA SER A 29 1.81 21.22 -6.55
C SER A 29 0.93 20.10 -6.03
N ALA A 30 0.81 20.02 -4.71
CA ALA A 30 -0.13 19.10 -4.11
C ALA A 30 -1.54 19.64 -4.29
N THR A 31 -2.29 19.16 -5.31
CA THR A 31 -3.72 19.43 -5.42
C THR A 31 -4.39 19.08 -4.10
N PRO A 32 -5.01 20.03 -3.38
CA PRO A 32 -5.58 19.74 -2.08
C PRO A 32 -6.63 18.64 -2.19
N ILE A 33 -6.51 17.61 -1.36
CA ILE A 33 -7.44 16.49 -1.36
C ILE A 33 -8.74 16.87 -0.64
N VAL A 34 -9.84 16.38 -1.16
CA VAL A 34 -11.19 16.54 -0.60
C VAL A 34 -11.76 15.15 -0.29
N ARG A 35 -12.47 15.04 0.82
CA ARG A 35 -13.14 13.80 1.21
C ARG A 35 -14.08 13.32 0.10
N GLY A 36 -14.01 12.03 -0.24
CA GLY A 36 -14.86 11.44 -1.28
C GLY A 36 -14.28 11.50 -2.69
N ASP A 37 -13.23 12.31 -2.92
CA ASP A 37 -12.57 12.37 -4.23
C ASP A 37 -11.59 11.20 -4.41
N PRO A 38 -11.34 10.76 -5.65
CA PRO A 38 -10.26 9.83 -5.94
C PRO A 38 -8.90 10.52 -5.78
N THR A 39 -7.90 9.77 -5.30
CA THR A 39 -6.51 10.22 -5.23
C THR A 39 -5.56 9.08 -5.54
N TYR A 40 -4.29 9.38 -5.82
CA TYR A 40 -3.30 8.39 -6.19
C TYR A 40 -2.51 7.89 -4.99
N VAL A 41 -2.43 6.57 -4.86
CA VAL A 41 -1.57 5.89 -3.90
C VAL A 41 -0.78 4.82 -4.63
N CYS A 42 0.54 4.82 -4.44
CA CYS A 42 1.44 3.92 -5.13
C CYS A 42 2.13 2.97 -4.18
N ILE A 43 2.15 1.69 -4.55
CA ILE A 43 3.02 0.68 -3.95
C ILE A 43 4.30 0.66 -4.78
N ASN A 44 5.41 1.09 -4.19
CA ASN A 44 6.73 1.03 -4.82
C ASN A 44 7.47 -0.21 -4.32
N ILE A 45 7.96 -1.04 -5.23
CA ILE A 45 8.60 -2.33 -4.96
C ILE A 45 10.02 -2.30 -5.50
N ASN A 46 10.97 -2.66 -4.65
CA ASN A 46 12.41 -2.75 -4.96
C ASN A 46 12.97 -1.47 -5.61
N ASP A 47 12.34 -0.32 -5.35
CA ASP A 47 12.62 0.97 -5.99
C ASP A 47 12.62 0.95 -7.53
N LYS A 48 12.03 -0.09 -8.13
CA LYS A 48 12.07 -0.35 -9.58
C LYS A 48 10.69 -0.46 -10.19
N TYR A 49 9.76 -1.07 -9.46
CA TYR A 49 8.39 -1.29 -9.92
C TYR A 49 7.43 -0.45 -9.09
N ARG A 50 6.36 0.02 -9.75
CA ARG A 50 5.34 0.83 -9.12
C ARG A 50 3.97 0.35 -9.58
N ALA A 51 3.11 0.04 -8.63
CA ALA A 51 1.68 -0.18 -8.87
C ALA A 51 0.91 1.06 -8.40
N VAL A 52 0.07 1.60 -9.28
CA VAL A 52 -0.72 2.81 -9.01
C VAL A 52 -2.16 2.39 -8.69
N PHE A 53 -2.71 2.92 -7.60
CA PHE A 53 -4.09 2.75 -7.20
C PHE A 53 -4.78 4.10 -7.08
N THR A 54 -6.10 4.11 -7.26
CA THR A 54 -6.94 5.31 -7.16
C THR A 54 -8.01 5.17 -6.07
N PRO A 55 -7.65 5.02 -4.78
CA PRO A 55 -8.63 4.94 -3.72
C PRO A 55 -9.38 6.26 -3.52
N THR A 56 -10.60 6.16 -2.99
CA THR A 56 -11.38 7.32 -2.53
C THR A 56 -10.84 7.83 -1.19
N VAL A 57 -10.64 9.15 -1.08
CA VAL A 57 -10.23 9.82 0.16
C VAL A 57 -11.26 9.57 1.26
N ASP A 58 -10.76 9.18 2.44
CA ASP A 58 -11.53 8.75 3.61
C ASP A 58 -12.32 7.44 3.48
N SER A 59 -12.02 6.61 2.49
CA SER A 59 -12.46 5.21 2.49
C SER A 59 -11.36 4.33 3.08
N TYR A 60 -11.73 3.38 3.95
CA TYR A 60 -10.81 2.33 4.40
C TYR A 60 -10.85 1.18 3.40
N VAL A 61 -9.76 1.01 2.65
CA VAL A 61 -9.70 0.07 1.52
C VAL A 61 -8.43 -0.76 1.56
N GLN A 62 -8.45 -1.92 0.91
CA GLN A 62 -7.26 -2.74 0.70
C GLN A 62 -6.75 -2.54 -0.73
N LEU A 63 -5.51 -2.10 -0.87
CA LEU A 63 -4.77 -2.09 -2.12
C LEU A 63 -4.12 -3.46 -2.30
N ARG A 64 -4.56 -4.23 -3.29
CA ARG A 64 -4.11 -5.61 -3.51
C ARG A 64 -3.38 -5.77 -4.83
N MET A 65 -2.23 -6.42 -4.81
CA MET A 65 -1.48 -6.83 -5.99
C MET A 65 -1.55 -8.35 -6.15
N TYR A 66 -2.44 -8.79 -7.03
CA TYR A 66 -2.63 -10.22 -7.29
C TYR A 66 -1.40 -10.87 -7.91
N LYS A 67 -1.11 -12.11 -7.52
CA LYS A 67 0.05 -12.91 -7.97
C LYS A 67 1.40 -12.24 -7.71
N SER A 68 1.47 -11.35 -6.73
CA SER A 68 2.72 -10.63 -6.43
C SER A 68 3.75 -11.52 -5.75
N TYR A 69 3.36 -12.66 -5.19
CA TYR A 69 4.29 -13.65 -4.67
C TYR A 69 4.89 -14.54 -5.77
N ASP A 70 4.13 -14.79 -6.84
CA ASP A 70 4.57 -15.59 -7.99
C ASP A 70 5.34 -14.77 -9.04
N ASP A 71 5.26 -13.44 -8.98
CA ASP A 71 5.96 -12.56 -9.91
C ASP A 71 7.45 -12.44 -9.57
N LEU A 72 8.28 -13.11 -10.38
CA LEU A 72 9.74 -13.12 -10.24
C LEU A 72 10.42 -11.73 -10.36
N ARG A 73 9.69 -10.71 -10.82
CA ARG A 73 10.16 -9.32 -10.85
C ARG A 73 10.03 -8.66 -9.47
N ILE A 74 9.04 -9.08 -8.69
CA ILE A 74 8.74 -8.57 -7.35
C ILE A 74 9.51 -9.39 -6.32
N GLN A 75 9.28 -10.71 -6.31
CA GLN A 75 9.90 -11.67 -5.40
C GLN A 75 11.04 -12.38 -6.13
N ASN A 76 12.22 -12.45 -5.51
CA ASN A 76 13.33 -13.24 -6.02
C ASN A 76 13.94 -14.04 -4.88
N VAL A 77 14.05 -15.36 -5.03
CA VAL A 77 14.63 -16.22 -3.99
C VAL A 77 16.10 -15.90 -3.68
N SER A 78 16.79 -15.17 -4.57
CA SER A 78 18.17 -14.74 -4.38
C SER A 78 18.30 -13.37 -3.71
N GLU A 79 17.24 -12.57 -3.65
CA GLU A 79 17.29 -11.19 -3.14
C GLU A 79 15.99 -10.82 -2.39
N PRO A 80 16.07 -10.27 -1.16
CA PRO A 80 14.88 -9.84 -0.44
C PRO A 80 14.16 -8.72 -1.17
N ALA A 81 12.83 -8.77 -1.20
CA ALA A 81 12.00 -7.73 -1.79
C ALA A 81 11.55 -6.72 -0.75
N TYR A 82 11.66 -5.43 -1.04
CA TYR A 82 11.22 -4.35 -0.17
C TYR A 82 10.12 -3.53 -0.84
N LEU A 83 9.26 -2.93 -0.04
CA LEU A 83 8.23 -2.02 -0.50
C LEU A 83 8.14 -0.76 0.35
N THR A 84 7.48 0.24 -0.24
CA THR A 84 7.03 1.47 0.43
C THR A 84 5.68 1.87 -0.17
N LEU A 85 4.91 2.65 0.57
CA LEU A 85 3.74 3.34 0.05
C LEU A 85 4.09 4.81 -0.21
N SER A 86 3.64 5.38 -1.32
CA SER A 86 3.76 6.82 -1.58
C SER A 86 2.46 7.43 -2.08
N SER A 87 2.27 8.70 -1.79
CA SER A 87 1.17 9.53 -2.29
C SER A 87 1.60 10.99 -2.23
N MET A 88 1.39 11.72 -3.33
CA MET A 88 1.84 13.11 -3.48
C MET A 88 3.32 13.25 -3.09
N THR A 89 3.66 14.11 -2.12
CA THR A 89 5.04 14.36 -1.67
C THR A 89 5.52 13.43 -0.55
N SER A 90 4.68 12.50 -0.09
CA SER A 90 4.95 11.67 1.08
C SER A 90 5.22 10.22 0.73
N ARG A 91 6.16 9.61 1.44
CA ARG A 91 6.54 8.20 1.31
C ARG A 91 6.78 7.59 2.69
N THR A 92 6.34 6.35 2.87
CA THR A 92 6.61 5.60 4.11
C THR A 92 8.08 5.18 4.21
N PRO A 93 8.57 4.83 5.42
CA PRO A 93 9.73 3.96 5.57
C PRO A 93 9.53 2.61 4.85
N TYR A 94 10.62 1.88 4.65
CA TYR A 94 10.61 0.60 3.95
C TYR A 94 10.07 -0.53 4.84
N LYS A 95 9.33 -1.44 4.19
CA LYS A 95 8.95 -2.76 4.71
C LYS A 95 9.60 -3.84 3.85
N LEU A 96 10.02 -4.92 4.46
CA LEU A 96 10.34 -6.17 3.78
C LEU A 96 9.02 -6.81 3.34
N TYR A 97 8.89 -7.13 2.06
CA TYR A 97 7.82 -7.94 1.51
C TYR A 97 8.18 -9.42 1.55
N THR A 98 9.35 -9.80 1.02
CA THR A 98 9.83 -11.19 1.07
C THR A 98 11.29 -11.27 1.43
N ASP A 99 11.67 -12.33 2.16
CA ASP A 99 13.06 -12.59 2.53
C ASP A 99 13.70 -13.69 1.66
N LEU A 100 15.00 -13.93 1.89
CA LEU A 100 15.78 -14.96 1.18
C LEU A 100 15.31 -16.39 1.45
N THR A 101 14.52 -16.62 2.49
CA THR A 101 13.95 -17.94 2.81
C THR A 101 12.61 -18.17 2.08
N GLY A 102 12.07 -17.14 1.43
CA GLY A 102 10.73 -17.15 0.83
C GLY A 102 9.62 -16.92 1.86
N ARG A 103 9.92 -16.39 3.05
CA ARG A 103 8.87 -15.87 3.93
C ARG A 103 8.33 -14.58 3.33
N ALA A 104 7.02 -14.36 3.45
CA ALA A 104 6.35 -13.16 2.97
C ALA A 104 5.71 -12.39 4.11
N PHE A 105 5.62 -11.07 3.99
CA PHE A 105 4.90 -10.16 4.88
C PHE A 105 3.75 -9.52 4.10
N PRO A 106 2.67 -10.29 3.82
CA PRO A 106 1.72 -9.93 2.78
C PRO A 106 0.71 -8.87 3.22
N THR A 107 0.39 -8.81 4.51
CA THR A 107 -0.65 -7.92 5.02
C THR A 107 -0.04 -6.77 5.82
N LEU A 108 -0.25 -5.56 5.32
CA LEU A 108 0.23 -4.30 5.91
C LEU A 108 -0.94 -3.34 6.08
N THR A 109 -0.79 -2.37 6.99
CA THR A 109 -1.76 -1.28 7.16
C THR A 109 -1.00 0.04 7.21
N ALA A 110 -1.43 1.02 6.42
CA ALA A 110 -0.85 2.35 6.34
C ALA A 110 -1.89 3.43 6.64
N ILE A 111 -1.46 4.49 7.31
CA ILE A 111 -2.29 5.63 7.68
C ILE A 111 -1.76 6.87 6.98
N ILE A 112 -2.60 7.49 6.16
CA ILE A 112 -2.30 8.76 5.48
C ILE A 112 -2.81 9.90 6.36
N SER A 113 -1.90 10.77 6.80
CA SER A 113 -2.20 11.93 7.62
C SER A 113 -2.34 13.17 6.77
N VAL A 114 -3.40 13.94 6.97
CA VAL A 114 -3.76 15.08 6.13
C VAL A 114 -4.09 16.29 6.99
N ALA A 115 -3.61 17.46 6.61
CA ALA A 115 -3.97 18.72 7.25
C ALA A 115 -4.41 19.72 6.18
N LYS A 116 -5.65 20.21 6.30
CA LYS A 116 -6.24 21.17 5.35
C LYS A 116 -6.09 20.74 3.88
N GLY A 117 -6.30 19.45 3.61
CA GLY A 117 -6.21 18.89 2.27
C GLY A 117 -4.78 18.60 1.78
N VAL A 118 -3.75 18.83 2.59
CA VAL A 118 -2.36 18.51 2.24
C VAL A 118 -1.91 17.28 3.00
N ILE A 119 -1.42 16.26 2.28
CA ILE A 119 -0.82 15.07 2.89
C ILE A 119 0.45 15.49 3.65
N GLN A 120 0.45 15.23 4.96
CA GLN A 120 1.56 15.53 5.86
C GLN A 120 2.56 14.37 5.96
N GLY A 121 2.09 13.15 5.73
CA GLY A 121 2.91 11.96 5.83
C GLY A 121 2.07 10.69 5.73
N ILE A 122 2.80 9.57 5.55
CA ILE A 122 2.23 8.23 5.55
C ILE A 122 3.02 7.40 6.56
N SER A 123 2.34 6.80 7.51
CA SER A 123 2.93 5.92 8.53
C SER A 123 2.37 4.51 8.42
N TRP A 124 3.13 3.53 8.90
CA TRP A 124 2.64 2.17 9.07
C TRP A 124 1.89 2.05 10.41
N ASP A 125 0.77 1.33 10.40
CA ASP A 125 0.10 0.86 11.60
C ASP A 125 0.72 -0.48 11.99
N ASP A 126 1.86 -0.39 12.66
CA ASP A 126 2.70 -1.54 12.97
C ASP A 126 2.12 -2.37 14.11
N GLY A 127 2.22 -3.69 13.96
CA GLY A 127 1.82 -4.64 14.96
C GLY A 127 1.37 -5.97 14.37
N CYS A 128 1.46 -7.00 15.19
CA CYS A 128 1.11 -8.36 14.81
C CYS A 128 -0.33 -8.67 15.17
N TYR A 129 -1.23 -7.82 14.68
CA TYR A 129 -2.65 -7.90 15.02
C TYR A 129 -3.32 -9.12 14.37
N LEU A 130 -2.79 -9.60 13.24
CA LEU A 130 -3.42 -10.65 12.42
C LEU A 130 -2.78 -12.04 12.56
N CYS A 131 -1.79 -12.20 13.43
CA CYS A 131 -1.06 -13.44 13.59
C CYS A 131 -0.77 -13.74 15.07
N ASP A 132 -0.22 -14.92 15.32
CA ASP A 132 0.35 -15.26 16.62
C ASP A 132 1.72 -14.60 16.84
N SER A 133 2.22 -14.69 18.08
CA SER A 133 3.51 -14.11 18.45
C SER A 133 4.71 -14.80 17.78
N LYS A 134 4.56 -16.02 17.25
CA LYS A 134 5.63 -16.77 16.58
C LYS A 134 5.80 -16.33 15.14
N SER A 135 4.72 -15.82 14.53
CA SER A 135 4.67 -15.36 13.14
C SER A 135 4.83 -13.85 13.04
N CYS A 136 5.51 -13.24 14.01
CA CYS A 136 5.64 -11.80 14.21
C CYS A 136 7.12 -11.42 14.29
N LEU A 137 7.60 -10.59 13.36
CA LEU A 137 9.00 -10.15 13.33
C LEU A 137 9.13 -8.64 13.13
N PRO A 138 10.21 -8.02 13.64
CA PRO A 138 10.59 -6.66 13.28
C PRO A 138 10.68 -6.52 11.76
N ASN A 139 10.02 -5.50 11.23
CA ASN A 139 9.95 -5.28 9.80
C ASN A 139 9.91 -3.79 9.50
N LEU A 140 10.92 -3.02 9.88
CA LEU A 140 10.99 -1.60 9.56
C LEU A 140 12.40 -1.24 9.13
N TYR A 141 12.52 -0.53 8.02
CA TYR A 141 13.79 -0.29 7.34
C TYR A 141 13.90 1.17 6.88
N ALA A 142 15.08 1.75 7.04
CA ALA A 142 15.40 3.10 6.55
C ALA A 142 15.73 3.09 5.05
N ALA A 143 16.29 1.99 4.58
CA ALA A 143 16.61 1.70 3.19
C ALA A 143 16.62 0.17 3.00
N PRO A 144 16.62 -0.35 1.75
CA PRO A 144 16.77 -1.79 1.51
C PRO A 144 17.98 -2.35 2.28
N ARG A 145 17.76 -3.41 3.06
CA ARG A 145 18.76 -4.08 3.92
C ARG A 145 19.28 -3.27 5.12
N ILE A 146 18.82 -2.03 5.33
CA ILE A 146 19.19 -1.19 6.48
C ILE A 146 18.00 -1.12 7.44
N ALA A 147 18.02 -1.97 8.47
CA ALA A 147 16.97 -2.01 9.48
C ALA A 147 16.93 -0.70 10.28
N LEU A 148 15.71 -0.23 10.57
CA LEU A 148 15.47 0.96 11.37
C LEU A 148 15.37 0.54 12.84
N VAL A 149 16.53 0.51 13.50
CA VAL A 149 16.65 0.16 14.92
C VAL A 149 16.38 1.37 15.81
N ASN A 150 15.84 1.15 17.01
CA ASN A 150 15.56 2.20 18.00
C ASN A 150 14.66 3.33 17.47
N SER A 151 13.71 3.00 16.59
CA SER A 151 12.78 3.99 16.08
C SER A 151 11.86 4.49 17.19
N ALA A 152 11.50 5.78 17.15
CA ALA A 152 10.46 6.33 18.01
C ALA A 152 9.09 5.63 17.84
N PHE A 153 8.94 4.84 16.76
CA PHE A 153 7.76 4.07 16.41
C PHE A 153 7.88 2.57 16.78
N GLY A 154 8.94 2.18 17.49
CA GLY A 154 9.22 0.78 17.85
C GLY A 154 9.92 -0.03 16.75
N SER A 155 9.88 -1.37 16.85
CA SER A 155 10.55 -2.28 15.91
C SER A 155 9.78 -2.49 14.59
N GLY A 156 8.63 -1.84 14.44
CA GLY A 156 7.70 -1.95 13.33
C GLY A 156 7.33 -3.39 12.96
N ASN A 157 6.91 -4.16 13.97
CA ASN A 157 6.62 -5.58 13.81
C ASN A 157 5.52 -5.84 12.77
N THR A 158 5.65 -6.92 12.02
CA THR A 158 4.69 -7.31 10.99
C THR A 158 4.51 -8.82 10.98
N CYS A 159 3.28 -9.25 10.70
CA CYS A 159 2.96 -10.66 10.51
C CYS A 159 3.58 -11.20 9.24
N TYR A 160 4.21 -12.38 9.34
CA TYR A 160 4.75 -13.08 8.19
C TYR A 160 4.05 -14.42 7.97
N MET A 161 4.13 -14.91 6.74
CA MET A 161 3.76 -16.26 6.33
C MET A 161 5.00 -17.01 5.85
N ASN A 162 5.09 -18.29 6.20
CA ASN A 162 6.17 -19.15 5.75
C ASN A 162 6.01 -19.50 4.28
N ARG A 163 7.13 -19.78 3.60
CA ARG A 163 7.15 -20.21 2.20
C ARG A 163 6.17 -21.35 1.91
N THR A 164 6.11 -22.34 2.80
CA THR A 164 5.20 -23.48 2.66
C THR A 164 3.74 -23.05 2.66
N ALA A 165 3.36 -22.11 3.52
CA ALA A 165 2.01 -21.54 3.55
C ALA A 165 1.73 -20.69 2.29
N CYS A 166 2.72 -19.94 1.81
CA CYS A 166 2.60 -19.19 0.56
C CYS A 166 2.45 -20.08 -0.68
N MET A 167 2.96 -21.32 -0.64
CA MET A 167 2.91 -22.26 -1.76
C MET A 167 1.73 -23.23 -1.70
N SER A 168 1.20 -23.52 -0.51
CA SER A 168 0.03 -24.39 -0.34
C SER A 168 -1.27 -23.75 -0.78
N THR A 169 -1.20 -22.46 -1.06
CA THR A 169 -2.33 -21.58 -1.16
C THR A 169 -2.11 -20.57 -2.26
N ASP A 170 -3.11 -20.45 -3.11
CA ASP A 170 -3.16 -19.36 -4.07
C ASP A 170 -3.39 -18.00 -3.38
N ASN A 171 -2.53 -17.03 -3.68
CA ASN A 171 -2.68 -15.63 -3.31
C ASN A 171 -2.61 -15.31 -1.79
N ALA A 172 -2.25 -16.26 -0.91
CA ALA A 172 -2.07 -16.03 0.53
C ALA A 172 -1.03 -14.93 0.80
N CYS A 173 0.05 -14.99 0.01
CA CYS A 173 1.20 -14.14 0.20
C CYS A 173 1.23 -12.95 -0.75
N ASP A 174 0.12 -12.68 -1.44
CA ASP A 174 -0.01 -11.47 -2.24
C ASP A 174 0.01 -10.21 -1.37
N ILE A 175 0.69 -9.17 -1.85
CA ILE A 175 0.72 -7.85 -1.22
C ILE A 175 -0.71 -7.32 -1.10
N GLY A 176 -1.13 -7.11 0.14
CA GLY A 176 -2.37 -6.46 0.53
C GLY A 176 -2.09 -5.37 1.56
N ILE A 177 -2.28 -4.10 1.17
CA ILE A 177 -2.05 -2.94 2.03
C ILE A 177 -3.38 -2.27 2.33
N TYR A 178 -3.83 -2.34 3.57
CA TYR A 178 -4.96 -1.55 4.04
C TYR A 178 -4.54 -0.10 4.19
N VAL A 179 -5.37 0.82 3.70
CA VAL A 179 -5.11 2.26 3.76
C VAL A 179 -6.26 2.96 4.45
N GLY A 180 -5.95 3.76 5.46
CA GLY A 180 -6.88 4.62 6.17
C GLY A 180 -6.40 6.07 6.22
N TRP A 181 -7.33 6.99 6.44
CA TRP A 181 -7.09 8.43 6.42
C TRP A 181 -7.38 9.05 7.79
N THR A 182 -6.60 10.06 8.17
CA THR A 182 -6.81 10.84 9.40
C THR A 182 -6.50 12.33 9.17
N GLY A 183 -7.10 13.18 10.00
CA GLY A 183 -6.89 14.62 9.98
C GLY A 183 -8.01 15.37 9.28
N THR A 184 -7.69 16.35 8.43
CA THR A 184 -8.69 17.24 7.79
C THR A 184 -8.43 17.44 6.31
N ASP A 185 -9.50 17.40 5.51
CA ASP A 185 -9.48 17.71 4.08
C ASP A 185 -9.41 19.22 3.81
N TYR A 186 -9.38 19.63 2.54
CA TYR A 186 -9.31 21.05 2.15
C TYR A 186 -10.50 21.88 2.64
N ASN A 187 -11.68 21.27 2.73
CA ASN A 187 -12.92 21.92 3.18
C ASN A 187 -13.07 21.95 4.71
N GLY A 188 -12.10 21.39 5.45
CA GLY A 188 -12.13 21.30 6.91
C GLY A 188 -12.94 20.12 7.44
N ASN A 189 -13.38 19.19 6.58
CA ASN A 189 -14.03 17.96 7.03
C ASN A 189 -13.01 17.00 7.63
N TYR A 190 -13.39 16.34 8.72
CA TYR A 190 -12.55 15.33 9.34
C TYR A 190 -12.49 14.05 8.50
N LEU A 191 -11.28 13.52 8.35
CA LEU A 191 -11.00 12.19 7.83
C LEU A 191 -10.89 11.23 9.03
N SER A 192 -11.60 10.11 8.97
CA SER A 192 -11.82 9.23 10.12
C SER A 192 -11.67 7.74 9.82
N SER A 193 -11.48 7.36 8.55
CA SER A 193 -11.36 5.97 8.11
C SER A 193 -10.20 5.21 8.76
N ALA A 194 -9.14 5.91 9.21
CA ALA A 194 -8.09 5.31 10.03
C ALA A 194 -8.63 4.68 11.33
N GLY A 195 -9.80 5.10 11.82
CA GLY A 195 -10.48 4.50 12.98
C GLY A 195 -10.96 3.07 12.73
N MET A 196 -11.12 2.65 11.47
CA MET A 196 -11.52 1.29 11.08
C MET A 196 -10.33 0.32 10.97
N ARG A 197 -9.12 0.74 11.36
CA ARG A 197 -7.95 -0.14 11.33
C ARG A 197 -8.02 -1.21 12.43
N ILE A 198 -7.43 -2.35 12.15
CA ILE A 198 -7.52 -3.54 13.01
C ILE A 198 -6.92 -3.27 14.39
N SER A 199 -5.85 -2.48 14.49
CA SER A 199 -5.25 -2.10 15.78
C SER A 199 -6.23 -1.37 16.70
N GLN A 200 -7.09 -0.51 16.14
CA GLN A 200 -8.14 0.18 16.92
C GLN A 200 -9.24 -0.77 17.36
N PHE A 201 -9.66 -1.69 16.49
CA PHE A 201 -10.62 -2.70 16.88
C PHE A 201 -10.07 -3.55 18.04
N GLN A 202 -8.80 -3.93 18.02
CA GLN A 202 -8.20 -4.71 19.12
C GLN A 202 -8.03 -3.92 20.42
N ALA A 203 -7.68 -2.64 20.33
CA ALA A 203 -7.50 -1.79 21.51
C ALA A 203 -8.81 -1.52 22.27
N PHE A 204 -9.94 -1.49 21.58
CA PHE A 204 -11.24 -1.09 22.16
C PHE A 204 -12.29 -2.20 22.23
N SER A 205 -12.03 -3.40 21.70
CA SER A 205 -12.96 -4.52 21.81
C SER A 205 -12.59 -5.50 22.92
N VAL A 206 -13.61 -6.06 23.58
CA VAL A 206 -13.43 -7.17 24.52
C VAL A 206 -12.76 -8.32 23.77
N SER A 207 -11.71 -8.91 24.33
CA SER A 207 -10.82 -9.86 23.63
C SER A 207 -11.55 -11.01 22.91
N SER A 208 -12.74 -11.38 23.35
CA SER A 208 -13.63 -12.35 22.70
C SER A 208 -14.11 -11.92 21.30
N TYR A 209 -14.43 -10.65 21.10
CA TYR A 209 -14.82 -10.12 19.78
C TYR A 209 -13.63 -10.00 18.84
N VAL A 210 -12.42 -9.70 19.34
CA VAL A 210 -11.19 -9.78 18.54
C VAL A 210 -10.96 -11.21 18.07
N SER A 211 -11.13 -12.21 18.94
CA SER A 211 -10.95 -13.61 18.55
C SER A 211 -12.00 -14.06 17.54
N ASP A 212 -13.25 -13.60 17.65
CA ASP A 212 -14.31 -13.88 16.68
C ASP A 212 -14.11 -13.13 15.36
N LEU A 213 -13.59 -11.90 15.39
CA LEU A 213 -13.18 -11.18 14.19
C LEU A 213 -11.97 -11.85 13.55
N LYS A 214 -10.96 -12.28 14.30
CA LYS A 214 -9.80 -13.03 13.77
C LYS A 214 -10.24 -14.34 13.14
N SER A 215 -11.16 -15.08 13.77
CA SER A 215 -11.68 -16.33 13.23
C SER A 215 -12.52 -16.07 11.97
N LYS A 216 -13.39 -15.05 11.97
CA LYS A 216 -14.21 -14.68 10.82
C LYS A 216 -13.41 -14.06 9.69
N LEU A 217 -12.43 -13.23 9.99
CA LEU A 217 -11.48 -12.69 9.02
C LEU A 217 -10.58 -13.81 8.48
N SER A 218 -10.24 -14.84 9.25
CA SER A 218 -9.57 -16.05 8.73
C SER A 218 -10.48 -16.96 7.89
N THR A 219 -11.79 -16.72 7.91
CA THR A 219 -12.77 -17.37 7.01
C THR A 219 -13.18 -16.50 5.82
N LEU A 220 -13.01 -15.18 5.91
CA LEU A 220 -13.36 -14.18 4.87
C LEU A 220 -12.14 -13.75 4.05
N LEU A 221 -10.96 -13.65 4.67
CA LEU A 221 -9.71 -13.94 3.99
C LEU A 221 -9.76 -15.45 3.79
N PRO A 222 -9.69 -15.93 2.55
CA PRO A 222 -10.19 -17.26 2.31
C PRO A 222 -9.26 -18.27 2.99
N ARG A 223 -9.75 -19.50 3.18
CA ARG A 223 -8.87 -20.65 3.44
C ARG A 223 -7.95 -20.78 2.24
N PHE A 224 -6.88 -20.06 2.39
CA PHE A 224 -5.80 -19.78 1.54
C PHE A 224 -4.69 -19.50 2.57
#